data_AF-A0AAU5KBV4-F1
#
_entry.id   AF-A0AAU5KBV4-F1
#
_cell.length_a   1.000
_cell.length_b   1.000
_cell.length_c   1.000
_cell.angle_alpha   90.00
_cell.angle_beta   90.00
_cell.angle_gamma   90.00
#
_symmetry.space_group_name_H-M   'P 1'
#
loop_
_entity.id
_entity.type
_entity.pdbx_description
1 polymer ?
#
loop_
_entity_poly.entity_id
_entity_poly.type
_entity_poly.pdbx_seq_one_letter_code
_entity_poly.pdbx_strand_id
1 'polypeptide(L)' 'MMPPIQVLHGQPTPEELATVLAVVQARAAAQAAAEATRRASGPASPWTDPARRIRTTPRPGSHAWRTSGWAGG' A
#
# COMPACT_ATOMS: atom_id res chain seq x y z
N MET A 1 -20.34 -5.73 1.73
CA MET A 1 -20.49 -4.26 1.65
C MET A 1 -19.20 -3.64 2.16
N MET A 2 -18.64 -2.64 1.48
CA MET A 2 -17.45 -1.94 2.00
C MET A 2 -17.85 -1.20 3.29
N PRO A 3 -17.10 -1.34 4.39
CA PRO A 3 -17.42 -0.64 5.61
C PRO A 3 -17.43 0.88 5.36
N PRO A 4 -18.32 1.63 6.02
CA PRO A 4 -18.35 3.08 5.90
C PRO A 4 -17.01 3.68 6.37
N ILE A 5 -16.55 4.74 5.71
CA ILE A 5 -15.38 5.53 6.15
C ILE A 5 -15.77 6.24 7.46
N GLN A 6 -14.93 6.10 8.50
CA GLN A 6 -15.17 6.66 9.82
C GLN A 6 -14.09 7.67 10.21
N VAL A 7 -14.50 8.78 10.79
CA VAL A 7 -13.60 9.75 11.43
C VAL A 7 -13.36 9.28 12.86
N LEU A 8 -12.16 8.80 13.15
CA LEU A 8 -11.81 8.32 14.49
C LEU A 8 -11.42 9.48 15.44
N HIS A 9 -10.85 10.56 14.89
CA HIS A 9 -10.38 11.72 15.64
C HIS A 9 -10.62 13.03 14.86
N GLY A 10 -10.84 14.13 15.58
CA GLY A 10 -11.12 15.46 15.01
C GLY A 10 -12.60 15.71 14.74
N GLN A 11 -12.92 16.92 14.26
CA GLN A 11 -14.27 17.35 13.86
C GLN A 11 -14.18 18.09 12.51
N PRO A 12 -13.95 17.37 11.40
CA PRO A 12 -13.85 18.00 10.09
C PRO A 12 -15.18 18.62 9.69
N THR A 13 -15.13 19.71 8.93
CA THR A 13 -16.36 20.26 8.35
C THR A 13 -16.91 19.30 7.29
N PRO A 14 -18.21 19.37 6.95
CA PRO A 14 -18.80 18.58 5.87
C PRO A 14 -18.06 18.76 4.54
N GLU A 15 -17.59 19.96 4.24
CA GLU A 15 -16.86 20.31 3.02
C GLU A 15 -15.48 19.65 2.96
N GLU A 16 -14.76 19.62 4.08
CA GLU A 16 -13.47 18.94 4.19
C GLU A 16 -13.64 17.44 4.01
N LEU A 17 -14.64 16.85 4.68
CA LEU A 17 -14.95 15.43 4.53
C LEU A 17 -15.32 15.09 3.07
N ALA A 18 -16.16 15.91 2.43
CA ALA A 18 -16.53 15.74 1.03
C ALA A 18 -15.29 15.80 0.11
N THR A 19 -14.37 16.73 0.38
CA THR A 19 -13.11 16.86 -0.36
C THR A 19 -12.26 15.60 -0.26
N VAL A 20 -12.06 15.09 0.95
CA VAL A 20 -11.29 13.85 1.17
C VAL A 20 -11.95 12.67 0.48
N LEU A 21 -13.27 12.54 0.58
CA LEU A 21 -14.02 11.48 -0.09
C LEU A 21 -13.86 11.55 -1.62
N ALA A 22 -13.94 12.74 -2.21
CA ALA A 22 -13.74 12.95 -3.64
C ALA A 22 -12.35 12.50 -4.10
N VAL A 23 -11.29 12.85 -3.35
CA VAL A 23 -9.92 12.44 -3.66
C VAL A 23 -9.74 10.93 -3.55
N VAL A 24 -10.26 10.31 -2.49
CA VAL A 24 -10.19 8.84 -2.29
C VAL A 24 -10.88 8.11 -3.44
N GLN A 25 -12.09 8.55 -3.81
CA GLN A 25 -12.83 7.97 -4.92
C GLN A 25 -12.12 8.14 -6.27
N ALA A 26 -11.58 9.33 -6.55
CA ALA A 26 -10.81 9.59 -7.77
C ALA A 26 -9.58 8.68 -7.88
N ARG A 27 -8.85 8.47 -6.77
CA ARG A 27 -7.70 7.54 -6.74
C ARG A 27 -8.14 6.08 -6.92
N ALA A 28 -9.24 5.67 -6.30
CA ALA A 28 -9.79 4.33 -6.47
C ALA A 28 -10.21 4.06 -7.93
N ALA A 29 -10.87 5.03 -8.58
CA ALA A 29 -11.25 4.95 -9.99
C ALA A 29 -10.02 4.86 -10.91
N ALA A 30 -8.98 5.66 -10.66
CA ALA A 30 -7.74 5.60 -11.42
C ALA A 30 -7.03 4.24 -11.27
N GLN A 31 -7.00 3.66 -10.06
CA GLN A 31 -6.46 2.31 -9.82
C GLN A 31 -7.26 1.25 -10.58
N ALA A 32 -8.60 1.31 -10.53
CA ALA A 32 -9.46 0.39 -11.25
C ALA A 32 -9.27 0.47 -12.78
N ALA A 33 -9.12 1.68 -13.32
CA ALA A 33 -8.83 1.89 -14.74
C ALA A 33 -7.46 1.32 -15.12
N ALA A 34 -6.42 1.59 -14.33
CA ALA A 34 -5.08 1.03 -14.55
C ALA A 34 -5.10 -0.51 -14.49
N GLU A 35 -5.88 -1.11 -13.60
CA GLU A 35 -6.05 -2.55 -13.52
C GLU A 35 -6.83 -3.15 -14.70
N ALA A 36 -7.85 -2.44 -15.19
CA ALA A 36 -8.55 -2.82 -16.42
C ALA A 36 -7.61 -2.79 -17.64
N THR A 37 -6.78 -1.74 -17.77
CA THR A 37 -5.74 -1.68 -18.80
C THR A 37 -4.75 -2.83 -18.67
N ARG A 38 -4.23 -3.10 -17.47
CA ARG A 38 -3.32 -4.24 -17.23
C ARG A 38 -3.95 -5.58 -17.65
N ARG A 39 -5.23 -5.80 -17.34
CA ARG A 39 -5.94 -7.02 -17.77
C ARG A 39 -6.08 -7.11 -19.30
N ALA A 40 -6.27 -5.99 -19.98
CA ALA A 40 -6.36 -5.95 -21.45
C ALA A 40 -4.98 -6.11 -22.14
N SER A 41 -3.89 -5.68 -21.51
CA SER A 41 -2.54 -5.68 -22.10
C SER A 41 -1.79 -7.03 -22.02
N GLY A 42 -2.39 -8.09 -21.48
CA GLY A 42 -1.75 -9.40 -21.35
C GLY A 42 -0.80 -9.51 -20.14
N PRO A 43 -0.05 -10.61 -19.99
CA PRO A 43 0.75 -10.87 -18.79
C PRO A 43 1.75 -9.76 -18.53
N ALA A 44 1.94 -9.44 -17.24
CA ALA A 44 2.86 -8.38 -16.83
C ALA A 44 4.26 -8.64 -17.41
N SER A 45 4.84 -7.61 -18.03
CA SER A 45 6.22 -7.64 -18.49
C SER A 45 7.13 -8.16 -17.37
N PRO A 46 8.09 -9.05 -17.66
CA PRO A 46 9.03 -9.57 -16.66
C PRO A 46 9.84 -8.47 -15.97
N TRP A 47 9.90 -7.25 -16.54
CA TRP A 47 10.51 -6.07 -15.94
C TRP A 47 9.67 -5.41 -14.84
N THR A 48 8.36 -5.63 -14.83
CA THR A 48 7.43 -5.00 -13.87
C THR A 48 7.12 -5.92 -12.67
N ASP A 49 7.55 -7.18 -12.72
CA ASP A 49 7.30 -8.20 -11.70
C ASP A 49 7.80 -7.76 -10.31
N PRO A 50 6.90 -7.49 -9.34
CA PRO A 50 7.28 -7.12 -7.99
C PRO A 50 8.07 -8.22 -7.27
N ALA A 51 7.90 -9.50 -7.63
CA ALA A 51 8.65 -10.61 -7.04
C ALA A 51 10.15 -10.50 -7.30
N ARG A 52 10.55 -9.89 -8.43
CA ARG A 52 11.97 -9.59 -8.71
C ARG A 52 12.54 -8.45 -7.88
N ARG A 53 11.69 -7.60 -7.29
CA ARG A 53 12.11 -6.47 -6.43
C ARG A 53 12.28 -6.86 -4.96
N ILE A 54 11.83 -8.04 -4.56
CA ILE A 54 11.96 -8.51 -3.18
C ILE A 54 13.26 -9.30 -3.03
N ARG A 55 14.18 -8.78 -2.22
CA ARG A 55 15.32 -9.58 -1.72
C ARG A 55 14.80 -10.60 -0.72
N THR A 56 15.28 -11.84 -0.83
CA THR A 56 15.06 -12.88 0.18
C THR A 56 15.54 -12.38 1.54
N THR A 57 14.63 -12.35 2.50
CA THR A 57 14.97 -11.92 3.86
C THR A 57 15.94 -12.94 4.47
N PRO A 58 17.10 -12.51 5.00
CA PRO A 58 17.99 -13.42 5.69
C PRO A 58 17.24 -14.10 6.84
N ARG A 59 17.35 -15.42 6.95
CA ARG A 59 16.69 -16.17 8.02
C ARG A 59 17.40 -15.80 9.34
N PRO A 60 16.71 -15.25 10.35
CA PRO A 60 17.33 -14.97 11.63
C PRO A 60 17.80 -16.30 12.24
N GLY A 61 19.10 -16.40 12.55
CA GLY A 61 19.63 -17.50 13.34
C GLY A 61 19.13 -17.42 14.79
N SER A 62 19.24 -18.50 15.55
CA SER A 62 18.81 -18.59 16.96
C SER A 62 19.40 -17.52 17.89
N HIS A 63 20.44 -16.80 17.45
CA HIS A 63 21.12 -15.75 18.18
C HIS A 63 20.94 -14.34 17.57
N ALA A 64 20.22 -14.20 16.45
CA ALA A 64 20.14 -12.94 15.69
C ALA A 64 19.49 -11.79 16.47
N TRP A 65 18.56 -12.10 17.39
CA TRP A 65 17.92 -11.11 18.24
C TRP A 65 18.79 -10.66 19.42
N ARG A 66 19.78 -11.46 19.86
CA ARG A 66 20.69 -11.06 20.95
C ARG A 66 21.66 -9.95 20.53
N THR A 67 21.91 -9.80 19.24
CA THR A 67 22.83 -8.80 18.67
C THR A 67 22.13 -7.59 18.07
N SER A 68 20.80 -7.54 17.99
CA SER A 68 20.07 -6.39 17.43
C SER A 68 19.97 -5.18 18.38
N GLY A 69 20.49 -5.31 19.60
CA GLY A 69 20.44 -4.28 20.65
C GLY A 69 21.65 -3.34 20.71
N TRP A 70 22.70 -3.57 19.91
CA TRP A 70 23.86 -2.67 19.87
C TRP A 70 23.78 -1.77 18.63
N ALA A 71 23.02 -0.69 18.74
CA ALA A 71 23.32 0.52 17.99
C ALA A 71 24.31 1.32 18.84
N GLY A 72 25.61 1.24 18.54
CA GLY A 72 26.62 1.99 19.27
C GLY A 72 28.03 1.71 18.77
N GLY A 73 28.50 2.56 17.85
CA GLY A 73 29.83 2.57 17.25
C GLY A 73 29.81 3.26 15.90
#